data_AF-A0A2G2J835-F1
#
_entry.id   AF-A0A2G2J835-F1
#
_cell.length_a   1.000
_cell.length_b   1.000
_cell.length_c   1.000
_cell.angle_alpha   90.00
_cell.angle_beta   90.00
_cell.angle_gamma   90.00
#
_symmetry.space_group_name_H-M   'P 1'
#
loop_
_entity.id
_entity.type
_entity.pdbx_description
1 polymer ?
#
loop_
_entity_poly.entity_id
_entity_poly.type
_entity_poly.pdbx_seq_one_letter_code
_entity_poly.pdbx_strand_id
1 'polypeptide(L)'
;MTARTILVGLLAVSTLVSTGCSSASKALGMKKTTPNEFNILTKPPLVVPPEYNLRPPRTGELNVEEKYATAAARRALLGEIDPAQPSQGEALLIAKAGGNRADPAVRVIIDGQNSIERKNRGFADRVIFWKNGQALKADGTPLDPDTEARRMKAVSSATGGEPVKIKRRPSGAKLPGL
;
A
#
# COMPACT_ATOMS: atom_id res chain seq x y z
N MET A 1 -7.36 11.35 -56.50
CA MET A 1 -7.19 10.15 -55.63
C MET A 1 -6.88 10.50 -54.18
N THR A 2 -6.24 11.64 -53.90
CA THR A 2 -5.80 12.08 -52.56
C THR A 2 -6.92 12.51 -51.60
N ALA A 3 -7.99 13.15 -52.09
CA ALA A 3 -9.11 13.58 -51.23
C ALA A 3 -9.91 12.41 -50.63
N ARG A 4 -10.01 11.30 -51.38
CA ARG A 4 -10.76 10.10 -51.00
C ARG A 4 -10.01 9.28 -49.95
N THR A 5 -8.67 9.25 -50.01
CA THR A 5 -7.82 8.62 -48.99
C THR A 5 -7.76 9.44 -47.70
N ILE A 6 -7.79 10.77 -47.79
CA ILE A 6 -7.85 11.65 -46.61
C ILE A 6 -9.19 11.50 -45.87
N LEU A 7 -10.30 11.45 -46.61
CA LEU A 7 -11.63 11.27 -46.02
C LEU A 7 -11.77 9.92 -45.31
N VAL A 8 -11.25 8.84 -45.90
CA VAL A 8 -11.25 7.50 -45.30
C VAL A 8 -10.33 7.45 -44.07
N GLY A 9 -9.17 8.11 -44.09
CA GLY A 9 -8.29 8.22 -42.93
C GLY A 9 -8.92 8.99 -41.77
N LEU A 10 -9.62 10.10 -42.05
CA LEU A 10 -10.30 10.89 -41.01
C LEU A 10 -11.48 10.12 -40.38
N LEU A 11 -12.22 9.35 -41.19
CA LEU A 11 -13.30 8.50 -40.71
C LEU A 11 -12.77 7.38 -39.79
N ALA A 12 -11.63 6.78 -40.15
CA ALA A 12 -10.98 5.74 -39.35
C ALA A 12 -10.44 6.28 -38.01
N VAL A 13 -9.91 7.50 -37.96
CA VAL A 13 -9.45 8.11 -36.71
C VAL A 13 -10.63 8.46 -35.79
N SER A 14 -11.75 8.93 -36.35
CA SER A 14 -12.95 9.29 -35.59
C SER A 14 -13.59 8.09 -34.87
N THR A 15 -13.56 6.90 -35.47
CA THR A 15 -14.09 5.68 -34.84
C THR A 15 -13.21 5.18 -33.69
N LEU A 16 -11.89 5.35 -33.77
CA LEU A 16 -10.97 5.01 -32.67
C LEU A 16 -11.09 5.94 -31.45
N VAL A 17 -11.36 7.23 -31.65
CA VAL A 17 -11.53 8.18 -30.54
C VAL A 17 -12.86 7.94 -29.80
N SER A 18 -13.90 7.49 -30.51
CA SER A 18 -15.23 7.27 -29.94
C SER A 18 -15.31 6.06 -29.00
N THR A 19 -14.50 5.02 -29.19
CA THR A 19 -14.43 3.84 -28.29
C THR A 19 -13.73 4.14 -26.96
N GLY A 20 -12.88 5.17 -26.91
CA GLY A 20 -12.20 5.59 -25.68
C GLY A 20 -13.09 6.32 -24.68
N CYS A 21 -14.09 7.07 -25.15
CA CYS A 21 -14.92 7.92 -24.30
C CYS A 21 -15.83 7.11 -23.34
N SER A 22 -16.30 5.93 -23.78
CA SER A 22 -17.07 5.01 -22.95
C SER A 22 -16.25 4.44 -21.78
N SER A 23 -15.00 4.04 -22.05
CA SER A 23 -14.10 3.47 -21.04
C SER A 23 -13.61 4.53 -20.05
N ALA A 24 -13.31 5.74 -20.54
CA ALA A 24 -12.91 6.88 -19.71
C ALA A 24 -14.00 7.22 -18.67
N SER A 25 -15.29 7.24 -19.07
CA SER A 25 -16.38 7.51 -18.13
C SER A 25 -16.51 6.49 -16.98
N LYS A 26 -16.11 5.23 -17.23
CA LYS A 26 -16.10 4.16 -16.21
C LYS A 26 -14.87 4.28 -15.30
N ALA A 27 -13.71 4.63 -15.84
CA ALA A 27 -12.48 4.86 -15.07
C ALA A 27 -12.53 6.16 -14.24
N LEU A 28 -13.22 7.19 -14.74
CA LEU A 28 -13.45 8.48 -14.07
C LEU A 28 -14.57 8.42 -13.01
N GLY A 29 -15.17 7.24 -12.78
CA GLY A 29 -16.20 7.06 -11.75
C GLY A 29 -17.55 7.73 -12.04
N MET A 30 -17.78 8.22 -13.26
CA MET A 30 -19.04 8.85 -13.69
C MET A 30 -20.19 7.83 -13.83
N LYS A 31 -19.87 6.52 -13.87
CA LYS A 31 -20.84 5.43 -13.76
C LYS A 31 -20.79 4.80 -12.37
N LYS A 32 -21.93 4.75 -11.69
CA LYS A 32 -22.12 4.06 -10.41
C LYS A 32 -21.91 2.56 -10.62
N THR A 33 -20.77 2.07 -10.17
CA THR A 33 -20.55 0.64 -9.91
C THR A 33 -21.09 0.37 -8.50
N THR A 34 -22.25 -0.24 -8.41
CA THR A 34 -22.74 -0.80 -7.15
C THR A 34 -21.94 -2.07 -6.86
N PRO A 35 -21.37 -2.23 -5.65
CA PRO A 35 -20.81 -3.50 -5.23
C PRO A 35 -21.88 -4.59 -5.33
N ASN A 36 -21.53 -5.73 -5.92
CA ASN A 36 -22.46 -6.84 -6.11
C ASN A 36 -22.94 -7.37 -4.75
N GLU A 37 -24.18 -7.05 -4.38
CA GLU A 37 -24.82 -7.47 -3.13
C GLU A 37 -25.04 -9.00 -3.02
N PHE A 38 -24.86 -9.75 -4.10
CA PHE A 38 -24.95 -11.21 -4.12
C PHE A 38 -23.59 -11.91 -4.11
N ASN A 39 -22.48 -11.16 -3.99
CA ASN A 39 -21.17 -11.77 -3.86
C ASN A 39 -20.96 -12.27 -2.43
N ILE A 40 -21.29 -13.54 -2.19
CA ILE A 40 -21.14 -14.20 -0.89
C ILE A 40 -19.67 -14.58 -0.71
N LEU A 41 -18.95 -13.83 0.11
CA LEU A 41 -17.64 -14.25 0.61
C LEU A 41 -17.85 -15.36 1.64
N THR A 42 -17.37 -16.57 1.33
CA THR A 42 -17.40 -17.70 2.26
C THR A 42 -16.49 -17.38 3.45
N LYS A 43 -17.08 -17.16 4.62
CA LYS A 43 -16.33 -17.10 5.88
C LYS A 43 -15.93 -18.52 6.29
N PRO A 44 -14.74 -18.72 6.88
CA PRO A 44 -14.41 -19.99 7.50
C PRO A 44 -15.44 -20.32 8.59
N PRO A 45 -15.75 -21.61 8.81
CA PRO A 45 -16.67 -22.03 9.85
C PRO A 45 -16.23 -21.50 11.21
N LEU A 46 -17.17 -20.96 11.98
CA LEU A 46 -16.92 -20.51 13.35
C LEU A 46 -16.81 -21.74 14.25
N VAL A 47 -15.61 -22.28 14.37
CA VAL A 47 -15.30 -23.32 15.36
C VAL A 47 -14.83 -22.61 16.61
N VAL A 48 -15.52 -22.87 17.72
CA VAL A 48 -15.05 -22.48 19.04
C VAL A 48 -13.82 -23.33 19.36
N PRO A 49 -12.62 -22.74 19.49
CA PRO A 49 -11.44 -23.50 19.81
C PRO A 49 -11.61 -24.18 21.19
N PRO A 50 -11.22 -25.45 21.35
CA PRO A 50 -11.34 -26.16 22.62
C PRO A 50 -10.51 -25.51 23.75
N GLU A 51 -9.56 -24.64 23.41
CA GLU A 51 -8.65 -23.98 24.35
C GLU A 51 -8.93 -22.47 24.43
N TYR A 52 -9.79 -22.03 25.37
CA TYR A 52 -10.02 -20.61 25.69
C TYR A 52 -8.91 -19.97 26.54
N ASN A 53 -7.91 -20.75 26.97
CA ASN A 53 -6.86 -20.31 27.90
C ASN A 53 -5.55 -19.87 27.21
N LEU A 54 -5.61 -19.51 25.93
CA LEU A 54 -4.43 -19.02 25.24
C LEU A 54 -4.05 -17.64 25.80
N ARG A 55 -2.81 -17.57 26.31
CA ARG A 55 -2.18 -16.30 26.64
C ARG A 55 -2.19 -15.41 25.39
N PRO A 56 -2.54 -14.12 25.50
CA PRO A 56 -2.46 -13.22 24.36
C PRO A 56 -1.09 -13.35 23.68
N PRO A 57 -1.05 -13.50 22.33
CA PRO A 57 0.21 -13.64 21.62
C PRO A 57 1.11 -12.46 21.96
N ARG A 58 2.41 -12.71 22.13
CA ARG A 58 3.34 -11.63 22.46
C ARG A 58 3.35 -10.64 21.30
N THR A 59 3.39 -9.34 21.62
CA THR A 59 3.51 -8.29 20.62
C THR A 59 4.76 -8.54 19.75
N GLY A 60 4.55 -8.83 18.46
CA GLY A 60 5.62 -9.15 17.49
C GLY A 60 5.72 -10.64 17.10
N GLU A 61 4.93 -11.53 17.70
CA GLU A 61 4.85 -12.94 17.30
C GLU A 61 3.90 -13.09 16.10
N LEU A 62 4.28 -13.90 15.12
CA LEU A 62 3.52 -14.06 13.88
C LEU A 62 2.13 -14.66 14.19
N ASN A 63 1.08 -13.93 13.82
CA ASN A 63 -0.28 -14.42 13.95
C ASN A 63 -0.45 -15.69 13.13
N VAL A 64 -0.95 -16.77 13.74
CA VAL A 64 -1.18 -18.05 13.04
C VAL A 64 -2.21 -17.84 11.91
N GLU A 65 -3.16 -16.92 12.11
CA GLU A 65 -4.19 -16.54 11.14
C GLU A 65 -3.63 -15.88 9.87
N GLU A 66 -2.54 -15.11 9.97
CA GLU A 66 -1.84 -14.52 8.81
C GLU A 66 -1.21 -15.60 7.90
N LYS A 67 -0.74 -16.71 8.48
CA LYS A 67 -0.20 -17.83 7.68
C LYS A 67 -1.28 -18.45 6.80
N TYR A 68 -2.51 -18.56 7.30
CA TYR A 68 -3.63 -19.10 6.53
C TYR A 68 -4.08 -18.16 5.42
N ALA A 69 -4.15 -16.85 5.68
CA ALA A 69 -4.49 -15.86 4.64
C ALA A 69 -3.46 -15.85 3.50
N THR A 70 -2.17 -15.92 3.84
CA THR A 70 -1.08 -15.94 2.86
C THR A 70 -1.09 -17.24 2.04
N ALA A 71 -1.36 -18.38 2.67
CA ALA A 71 -1.49 -19.67 2.00
C ALA A 71 -2.71 -19.72 1.07
N ALA A 72 -3.85 -19.19 1.51
CA ALA A 72 -5.07 -19.10 0.71
C ALA A 72 -4.88 -18.17 -0.51
N ALA A 73 -4.28 -16.99 -0.32
CA ALA A 73 -3.94 -16.09 -1.42
C ALA A 73 -2.97 -16.72 -2.42
N ARG A 74 -1.95 -17.43 -1.92
CA ARG A 74 -1.01 -18.15 -2.80
C ARG A 74 -1.72 -19.22 -3.62
N ARG A 75 -2.63 -19.98 -3.02
CA ARG A 75 -3.43 -21.01 -3.71
C ARG A 75 -4.38 -20.39 -4.74
N ALA A 76 -4.96 -19.23 -4.45
CA ALA A 76 -5.83 -18.52 -5.39
C ALA A 76 -5.05 -17.95 -6.59
N LEU A 77 -3.80 -17.49 -6.38
CA LEU A 77 -2.98 -16.89 -7.44
C LEU A 77 -2.22 -17.92 -8.27
N LEU A 78 -1.65 -18.94 -7.63
CA LEU A 78 -0.76 -19.92 -8.27
C LEU A 78 -1.45 -21.28 -8.50
N GLY A 79 -2.64 -21.49 -7.93
CA GLY A 79 -3.29 -22.80 -7.92
C GLY A 79 -2.72 -23.73 -6.85
N GLU A 80 -3.03 -25.02 -6.97
CA GLU A 80 -2.35 -26.05 -6.17
C GLU A 80 -0.91 -26.21 -6.68
N ILE A 81 0.05 -26.06 -5.77
CA ILE A 81 1.46 -26.27 -6.08
C ILE A 81 1.65 -27.78 -6.20
N ASP A 82 2.05 -28.24 -7.39
CA ASP A 82 2.43 -29.62 -7.61
C ASP A 82 3.58 -30.00 -6.64
N PRO A 83 3.42 -31.06 -5.82
CA PRO A 83 4.50 -31.54 -4.96
C PRO A 83 5.66 -32.19 -5.73
N ALA A 84 5.60 -32.26 -7.06
CA ALA A 84 6.68 -32.74 -7.91
C ALA A 84 8.01 -32.06 -7.57
N GLN A 85 9.01 -32.88 -7.26
CA GLN A 85 10.36 -32.36 -7.03
C GLN A 85 10.97 -31.92 -8.36
N PRO A 86 11.58 -30.73 -8.42
CA PRO A 86 12.23 -30.25 -9.64
C PRO A 86 13.35 -31.21 -10.05
N SER A 87 13.49 -31.42 -11.35
CA SER A 87 14.57 -32.19 -11.93
C SER A 87 15.93 -31.53 -11.64
N GLN A 88 17.02 -32.31 -11.72
CA GLN A 88 18.37 -31.79 -11.50
C GLN A 88 18.72 -30.62 -12.45
N GLY A 89 18.19 -30.65 -13.68
CA GLY A 89 18.37 -29.57 -14.65
C GLY A 89 17.64 -28.28 -14.25
N GLU A 90 16.41 -28.39 -13.76
CA GLU A 90 15.64 -27.25 -13.26
C GLU A 90 16.26 -26.65 -12.00
N ALA A 91 16.73 -27.49 -11.07
CA ALA A 91 17.45 -27.03 -9.89
C ALA A 91 18.70 -26.21 -10.26
N LEU A 92 19.47 -26.67 -11.26
CA LEU A 92 20.64 -25.94 -11.77
C LEU A 92 20.24 -24.62 -12.46
N LEU A 93 19.13 -24.61 -13.22
CA LEU A 93 18.63 -23.40 -13.85
C LEU A 93 18.19 -22.36 -12.81
N ILE A 94 17.46 -22.78 -11.77
CA ILE A 94 17.03 -21.93 -10.65
C ILE A 94 18.25 -21.39 -9.88
N ALA A 95 19.25 -22.24 -9.63
CA ALA A 95 20.49 -21.83 -8.98
C ALA A 95 21.24 -20.77 -9.80
N LYS A 96 21.34 -20.95 -11.13
CA LYS A 96 21.92 -19.95 -12.04
C LYS A 96 21.10 -18.66 -12.11
N ALA A 97 19.77 -18.77 -12.11
CA ALA A 97 18.85 -17.62 -12.06
C ALA A 97 18.88 -16.88 -10.71
N GLY A 98 19.59 -17.41 -9.71
CA GLY A 98 19.74 -16.78 -8.40
C GLY A 98 18.57 -17.02 -7.45
N GLY A 99 17.70 -18.00 -7.73
CA GLY A 99 16.55 -18.33 -6.88
C GLY A 99 16.95 -18.69 -5.44
N ASN A 100 18.13 -19.28 -5.25
CA ASN A 100 18.66 -19.64 -3.93
C ASN A 100 19.21 -18.45 -3.12
N ARG A 101 19.29 -17.25 -3.71
CA ARG A 101 19.79 -16.04 -3.02
C ARG A 101 18.67 -15.15 -2.48
N ALA A 102 17.41 -15.45 -2.78
CA ALA A 102 16.29 -14.67 -2.30
C ALA A 102 16.06 -14.96 -0.80
N ASP A 103 16.17 -13.93 0.03
CA ASP A 103 15.80 -14.02 1.44
C ASP A 103 14.29 -14.24 1.56
N PRO A 104 13.82 -15.36 2.14
CA PRO A 104 12.39 -15.61 2.32
C PRO A 104 11.70 -14.58 3.22
N ALA A 105 12.46 -13.87 4.07
CA ALA A 105 11.97 -12.82 4.95
C ALA A 105 12.00 -11.41 4.32
N VAL A 106 12.44 -11.26 3.06
CA VAL A 106 12.61 -9.94 2.43
C VAL A 106 11.35 -9.08 2.47
N ARG A 107 10.16 -9.68 2.33
CA ARG A 107 8.88 -8.95 2.43
C ARG A 107 8.65 -8.41 3.84
N VAL A 108 8.92 -9.21 4.88
CA VAL A 108 8.79 -8.78 6.27
C VAL A 108 9.77 -7.65 6.58
N ILE A 109 10.98 -7.72 6.05
CA ILE A 109 12.00 -6.67 6.19
C ILE A 109 11.53 -5.38 5.51
N ILE A 110 11.06 -5.46 4.26
CA ILE A 110 10.56 -4.31 3.50
C ILE A 110 9.34 -3.68 4.19
N ASP A 111 8.38 -4.50 4.65
CA ASP A 111 7.19 -4.01 5.33
C ASP A 111 7.53 -3.38 6.68
N GLY A 112 8.47 -3.98 7.42
CA GLY A 112 9.03 -3.42 8.65
C GLY A 112 9.71 -2.06 8.41
N GLN A 113 10.47 -1.93 7.33
CA GLN A 113 11.12 -0.67 6.93
C GLN A 113 10.10 0.39 6.48
N ASN A 114 9.10 0.01 5.69
CA ASN A 114 8.06 0.93 5.19
C ASN A 114 7.08 1.38 6.28
N SER A 115 6.85 0.57 7.32
CA SER A 115 5.90 0.90 8.39
C SER A 115 6.35 2.06 9.30
N ILE A 116 7.65 2.39 9.32
CA ILE A 116 8.22 3.41 10.22
C ILE A 116 8.40 4.77 9.53
N GLU A 117 8.29 4.84 8.20
CA GLU A 117 8.29 6.13 7.50
C GLU A 117 6.94 6.84 7.69
N ARG A 118 6.81 7.55 8.81
CA ARG A 118 5.80 8.60 8.96
C ARG A 118 6.09 9.71 7.94
N LYS A 119 5.59 9.54 6.71
CA LYS A 119 5.59 10.60 5.70
C LYS A 119 4.99 11.86 6.32
N ASN A 120 5.67 12.99 6.11
CA ASN A 120 5.22 14.27 6.62
C ASN A 120 3.84 14.58 6.02
N ARG A 121 2.79 14.44 6.83
CA ARG A 121 1.39 14.65 6.44
C ARG A 121 1.14 16.05 5.87
N GLY A 122 2.02 17.02 6.13
CA GLY A 122 1.78 18.44 5.83
C GLY A 122 1.52 18.77 4.36
N PHE A 123 2.37 18.32 3.43
CA PHE A 123 2.20 18.67 2.01
C PHE A 123 1.18 17.76 1.31
N ALA A 124 1.25 16.45 1.54
CA ALA A 124 0.36 15.49 0.91
C ALA A 124 -1.11 15.72 1.28
N ASP A 125 -1.43 15.94 2.56
CA ASP A 125 -2.80 16.23 2.99
C ASP A 125 -3.30 17.55 2.39
N ARG A 126 -2.44 18.56 2.26
CA ARG A 126 -2.82 19.85 1.65
C ARG A 126 -3.25 19.69 0.19
N VAL A 127 -2.58 18.83 -0.57
CA VAL A 127 -2.93 18.56 -1.97
C VAL A 127 -4.20 17.72 -2.06
N ILE A 128 -4.34 16.70 -1.21
CA ILE A 128 -5.51 15.80 -1.21
C ILE A 128 -6.79 16.54 -0.78
N PHE A 129 -6.70 17.44 0.20
CA PHE A 129 -7.84 18.18 0.73
C PHE A 129 -7.94 19.62 0.18
N TRP A 130 -7.33 19.89 -0.97
CA TRP A 130 -7.45 21.19 -1.63
C TRP A 130 -8.85 21.35 -2.24
N LYS A 131 -9.61 22.33 -1.76
CA LYS A 131 -10.94 22.65 -2.31
C LYS A 131 -11.12 24.15 -2.44
N ASN A 132 -11.54 24.62 -3.62
CA ASN A 132 -11.90 26.03 -3.89
C ASN A 132 -10.84 27.05 -3.44
N GLY A 133 -9.55 26.77 -3.69
CA GLY A 133 -8.46 27.69 -3.33
C GLY A 133 -8.07 27.70 -1.85
N GLN A 134 -8.72 26.90 -1.01
CA GLN A 134 -8.43 26.80 0.42
C GLN A 134 -7.91 25.41 0.77
N ALA A 135 -6.84 25.37 1.58
CA ALA A 135 -6.36 24.13 2.17
C ALA A 135 -7.22 23.82 3.40
N LEU A 136 -7.85 22.65 3.42
CA LEU A 136 -8.61 22.19 4.58
C LEU A 136 -7.71 21.33 5.47
N LYS A 137 -7.88 21.41 6.79
CA LYS A 137 -7.32 20.44 7.73
C LYS A 137 -8.06 19.11 7.62
N ALA A 138 -7.49 18.04 8.19
CA ALA A 138 -8.11 16.71 8.22
C ALA A 138 -9.49 16.67 8.92
N ASP A 139 -9.81 17.68 9.74
CA ASP A 139 -11.10 17.88 10.40
C ASP A 139 -12.13 18.67 9.54
N GLY A 140 -11.76 19.05 8.32
CA GLY A 140 -12.61 19.84 7.40
C GLY A 140 -12.62 21.34 7.67
N THR A 141 -11.89 21.84 8.66
CA THR A 141 -11.80 23.27 8.95
C THR A 141 -10.84 23.98 7.98
N PRO A 142 -11.13 25.22 7.55
CA PRO A 142 -10.18 26.01 6.77
C PRO A 142 -8.85 26.21 7.52
N LEU A 143 -7.74 25.98 6.83
CA LEU A 143 -6.40 26.26 7.35
C LEU A 143 -6.15 27.76 7.28
N ASP A 144 -6.09 28.41 8.44
CA ASP A 144 -5.75 29.83 8.53
C ASP A 144 -4.24 30.05 8.23
N PRO A 145 -3.89 30.87 7.21
CA PRO A 145 -2.51 31.14 6.83
C PRO A 145 -1.67 31.78 7.94
N ASP A 146 -2.26 32.66 8.75
CA ASP A 146 -1.52 33.47 9.72
C ASP A 146 -1.11 32.66 10.96
N THR A 147 -1.97 31.76 11.42
CA THR A 147 -1.64 30.82 12.50
C THR A 147 -0.60 29.80 12.05
N GLU A 148 -0.69 29.29 10.82
CA GLU A 148 0.30 28.35 10.29
C GLU A 148 1.66 29.01 10.06
N ALA A 149 1.70 30.25 9.55
CA ALA A 149 2.93 31.01 9.42
C ALA A 149 3.61 31.23 10.78
N ARG A 150 2.83 31.52 11.83
CA ARG A 150 3.34 31.61 13.21
C ARG A 150 3.88 30.28 13.72
N ARG A 151 3.17 29.17 13.47
CA ARG A 151 3.63 27.82 13.82
C ARG A 151 4.96 27.50 13.13
N MET A 152 5.10 27.80 11.85
CA MET A 152 6.32 27.57 11.06
C MET A 152 7.50 28.40 11.58
N LYS A 153 7.27 29.67 11.94
CA LYS A 153 8.28 30.52 12.60
C LYS A 153 8.70 29.95 13.94
N ALA A 154 7.76 29.50 14.77
CA ALA A 154 8.04 28.91 16.09
C ALA A 154 8.84 27.60 15.98
N VAL A 155 8.51 26.75 15.00
CA VAL A 155 9.29 25.53 14.72
C VAL A 155 10.69 25.90 14.25
N SER A 156 10.82 26.82 13.29
CA SER A 156 12.13 27.27 12.80
C SER A 156 13.01 27.87 13.90
N SER A 157 12.42 28.67 14.81
CA SER A 157 13.14 29.22 15.96
C SER A 157 13.56 28.14 16.96
N ALA A 158 12.75 27.10 17.15
CA ALA A 158 13.05 26.01 18.08
C ALA A 158 14.10 25.04 17.52
N THR A 159 14.15 24.85 16.21
CA THR A 159 15.08 23.92 15.55
C THR A 159 16.34 24.61 14.99
N GLY A 160 16.43 25.94 15.09
CA GLY A 160 17.53 26.72 14.53
C GLY A 160 17.65 26.62 13.01
N GLY A 161 16.56 26.23 12.33
CA GLY A 161 16.57 25.93 10.88
C GLY A 161 17.19 24.59 10.49
N GLU A 162 17.73 23.81 11.42
CA GLU A 162 18.30 22.49 11.13
C GLU A 162 17.28 21.34 11.25
N PRO A 163 17.47 20.24 10.50
CA PRO A 163 16.61 19.07 10.61
C PRO A 163 16.79 18.36 11.97
N VAL A 164 15.69 18.16 12.69
CA VAL A 164 15.68 17.48 13.99
C VAL A 164 16.05 16.00 13.83
N LYS A 165 17.24 15.61 14.27
CA LYS A 165 17.68 14.21 14.33
C LYS A 165 17.32 13.61 15.68
N ILE A 166 16.21 12.86 15.74
CA ILE A 166 15.82 12.12 16.95
C ILE A 166 16.67 10.84 17.03
N LYS A 167 17.66 10.82 17.92
CA LYS A 167 18.41 9.60 18.26
C LYS A 167 17.87 9.02 19.57
N ARG A 168 17.54 7.73 19.55
CA ARG A 168 17.19 7.00 20.77
C ARG A 168 18.47 6.71 21.53
N ARG A 169 18.61 7.24 22.75
CA ARG A 169 19.75 6.91 23.62
C ARG A 169 19.71 5.40 23.90
N PRO A 170 20.80 4.64 23.73
CA PRO A 170 20.82 3.24 24.12
C PRO A 170 20.46 3.16 25.60
N SER A 171 19.49 2.31 25.92
CA SER A 171 19.09 2.04 27.30
C SER A 171 20.21 1.23 27.97
N GLY A 172 21.24 1.92 28.46
CA GLY A 172 22.16 1.32 29.43
C GLY A 172 21.38 0.92 30.67
N ALA A 173 21.79 -0.15 31.33
CA ALA A 173 21.23 -0.56 32.61
C ALA A 173 21.29 0.64 33.58
N LYS A 174 20.13 1.15 33.99
CA LYS A 174 20.05 2.09 35.11
C LYS A 174 20.38 1.27 36.35
N LEU A 175 21.62 1.30 36.80
CA LEU A 175 22.00 0.78 38.11
C LEU A 175 21.34 1.71 39.14
N PRO A 176 20.42 1.20 39.99
CA PRO A 176 19.88 2.00 41.07
C PRO A 176 20.97 2.22 42.12
N GLY A 177 21.31 3.47 42.40
CA GLY A 177 22.07 3.87 43.59
C GLY A 177 23.58 4.08 43.42
N LEU A 178 24.01 4.85 42.42
CA LEU A 178 25.25 5.65 42.48
C LEU A 178 24.99 7.05 41.88
#